data_AF-A0A2E8KN81-F1
#
_entry.id   AF-A0A2E8KN81-F1
#
_cell.length_a   1.000
_cell.length_b   1.000
_cell.length_c   1.000
_cell.angle_alpha   90.00
_cell.angle_beta   90.00
_cell.angle_gamma   90.00
#
_symmetry.space_group_name_H-M   'P 1'
#
loop_
_entity.id
_entity.type
_entity.pdbx_description
1 polymer ?
#
loop_
_entity_poly.entity_id
_entity_poly.type
_entity_poly.pdbx_seq_one_letter_code
_entity_poly.pdbx_strand_id
1 'polypeptide(L)'
;MSRHCFACHGPDSEDRQAGLRLDSREDALKELASGMRAIIPGNRGESELITRIFEKDPDVIMPPPESNHVLTHDQKKILNDWVAKGAEYQPHWAYVPPERHQIPNGDDEWCFHWIDSFIKARLNTKGVTPTADADPITLVRRLTFDLTGLPPTPAEIDAYLSNDAADRYEQLVEKLLASPRHAERLASWWLDLVRYADTVGYHGDQTHSASPYRDWVIAAFQKNLHFDRFTEMQIAGDFVDTYPDEHPEDRILAGAYNRLLQTTHEGGLQVKEYRTIYQADRIRNFSAVWLGATVGCAQCHD
;
A
#
# COMPACT_ATOMS: atom_id res chain seq x y z
N MET A 1 8.14 -1.33 -18.17
CA MET A 1 9.62 -1.37 -18.35
C MET A 1 10.31 -2.20 -17.26
N SER A 2 9.92 -2.09 -15.98
CA SER A 2 10.49 -2.87 -14.86
C SER A 2 10.75 -4.35 -15.17
N ARG A 3 9.77 -5.06 -15.74
CA ARG A 3 9.90 -6.49 -16.06
C ARG A 3 10.84 -6.84 -17.21
N HIS A 4 11.03 -5.94 -18.18
CA HIS A 4 11.62 -6.30 -19.48
C HIS A 4 12.91 -5.53 -19.79
N CYS A 5 13.20 -4.44 -19.08
CA CYS A 5 14.28 -3.52 -19.46
C CYS A 5 15.23 -3.19 -18.29
N PHE A 6 14.71 -3.02 -17.07
CA PHE A 6 15.50 -2.45 -15.96
C PHE A 6 16.53 -3.41 -15.37
N ALA A 7 16.45 -4.71 -15.67
CA ALA A 7 17.51 -5.64 -15.27
C ALA A 7 18.87 -5.27 -15.91
N CYS A 8 18.87 -4.90 -17.20
CA CYS A 8 20.10 -4.56 -17.94
C CYS A 8 20.28 -3.05 -18.16
N HIS A 9 19.21 -2.26 -18.01
CA HIS A 9 19.21 -0.81 -18.26
C HIS A 9 18.58 -0.02 -17.11
N GLY A 10 18.81 -0.46 -15.87
CA GLY A 10 18.25 0.14 -14.66
C GLY A 10 19.34 0.69 -13.72
N PRO A 11 19.03 0.80 -12.41
CA PRO A 11 19.90 1.45 -11.45
C PRO A 11 21.16 0.64 -11.11
N ASP A 12 21.11 -0.70 -11.19
CA ASP A 12 22.28 -1.55 -10.95
C ASP A 12 23.39 -1.20 -11.96
N SER A 13 24.59 -0.92 -11.47
CA SER A 13 25.75 -0.59 -12.31
C SER A 13 26.52 -1.82 -12.79
N GLU A 14 26.48 -2.92 -12.03
CA GLU A 14 27.27 -4.13 -12.34
C GLU A 14 26.70 -4.87 -13.55
N ASP A 15 25.37 -4.94 -13.65
CA ASP A 15 24.66 -5.59 -14.76
C ASP A 15 24.31 -4.62 -15.91
N ARG A 16 24.77 -3.36 -15.84
CA ARG A 16 24.33 -2.31 -16.77
C ARG A 16 24.94 -2.45 -18.15
N GLN A 17 24.10 -2.67 -19.14
CA GLN A 17 24.48 -2.72 -20.54
C GLN A 17 24.44 -1.33 -21.18
N ALA A 18 25.43 -1.08 -22.05
CA ALA A 18 25.59 0.15 -22.84
C ALA A 18 25.63 1.46 -22.04
N GLY A 19 25.80 1.40 -20.71
CA GLY A 19 25.73 2.58 -19.83
C GLY A 19 24.34 3.25 -19.80
N LEU A 20 23.31 2.60 -20.34
CA LEU A 20 21.97 3.17 -20.48
C LEU A 20 21.15 2.98 -19.21
N ARG A 21 20.49 4.05 -18.75
CA ARG A 21 19.50 4.03 -17.67
C ARG A 21 18.14 4.46 -18.19
N LEU A 22 17.23 3.49 -18.32
CA LEU A 22 15.84 3.73 -18.71
C LEU A 22 14.94 4.07 -17.51
N ASP A 23 15.42 3.87 -16.29
CA ASP A 23 14.72 4.25 -15.05
C ASP A 23 14.83 5.75 -14.74
N SER A 24 15.86 6.41 -15.29
CA SER A 24 16.11 7.86 -15.16
C SER A 24 15.78 8.57 -16.47
N ARG A 25 14.82 9.51 -16.45
CA ARG A 25 14.50 10.33 -17.63
C ARG A 25 15.74 11.05 -18.15
N GLU A 26 16.48 11.69 -17.25
CA GLU A 26 17.63 12.50 -17.63
C GLU A 26 18.65 11.67 -18.41
N ASP A 27 18.91 10.44 -17.97
CA ASP A 27 19.89 9.57 -18.59
C ASP A 27 19.37 8.88 -19.85
N ALA A 28 18.08 8.52 -19.91
CA ALA A 28 17.47 7.92 -21.10
C ALA A 28 17.44 8.87 -22.32
N LEU A 29 17.55 10.18 -22.08
CA LEU A 29 17.56 11.23 -23.10
C LEU A 29 18.97 11.64 -23.54
N LYS A 30 20.01 11.24 -22.79
CA LYS A 30 21.40 11.56 -23.11
C LYS A 30 21.87 10.75 -24.32
N GLU A 31 22.85 11.31 -25.00
CA GLU A 31 23.60 10.59 -26.00
C GLU A 31 24.50 9.55 -25.32
N LEU A 32 24.40 8.31 -25.79
CA LEU A 32 25.24 7.21 -25.33
C LEU A 32 26.62 7.30 -25.97
N ALA A 33 27.59 6.55 -25.45
CA ALA A 33 28.94 6.48 -26.03
C ALA A 33 28.97 6.03 -27.51
N SER A 34 27.90 5.36 -27.97
CA SER A 34 27.70 4.98 -29.37
C SER A 34 27.29 6.13 -30.30
N GLY A 35 27.02 7.33 -29.76
CA GLY A 35 26.46 8.47 -30.49
C GLY A 35 24.94 8.42 -30.69
N MET A 36 24.28 7.37 -30.19
CA MET A 36 22.83 7.18 -30.29
C MET A 36 22.10 7.66 -29.04
N ARG A 37 20.80 7.93 -29.17
CA ARG A 37 19.92 8.24 -28.04
C ARG A 37 18.86 7.15 -27.92
N ALA A 38 18.68 6.63 -26.70
CA ALA A 38 17.63 5.64 -26.46
C ALA A 38 16.24 6.22 -26.70
N ILE A 39 16.00 7.45 -26.22
CA ILE A 39 14.71 8.12 -26.35
C ILE A 39 14.92 9.55 -26.85
N ILE A 40 14.21 9.90 -27.93
CA ILE A 40 14.07 11.27 -28.44
C ILE A 40 12.58 11.64 -28.35
N PRO A 41 12.21 12.55 -27.42
CA PRO A 41 10.83 12.97 -27.20
C PRO A 41 10.16 13.43 -28.50
N GLY A 42 9.02 12.83 -28.83
CA GLY A 42 8.24 13.17 -30.02
C GLY A 42 8.75 12.53 -31.32
N ASN A 43 9.97 11.96 -31.35
CA ASN A 43 10.54 11.36 -32.55
C ASN A 43 10.74 9.85 -32.38
N ARG A 44 9.79 9.07 -32.91
CA ARG A 44 9.84 7.60 -32.89
C ARG A 44 10.99 7.04 -33.73
N GLY A 45 11.24 7.65 -34.89
CA GLY A 45 12.16 7.09 -35.90
C GLY A 45 13.63 7.23 -35.53
N GLU A 46 13.97 8.23 -34.71
CA GLU A 46 15.34 8.43 -34.20
C GLU A 46 15.52 7.93 -32.77
N SER A 47 14.46 7.38 -32.15
CA SER A 47 14.55 6.78 -30.81
C SER A 47 14.99 5.32 -30.91
N GLU A 48 16.22 5.02 -30.48
CA GLU A 48 16.78 3.68 -30.58
C GLU A 48 15.98 2.64 -29.79
N LEU A 49 15.34 3.02 -28.69
CA LEU A 49 14.40 2.17 -27.95
C LEU A 49 13.32 1.59 -28.89
N ILE A 50 12.74 2.43 -29.75
CA ILE A 50 11.66 2.00 -30.64
C ILE A 50 12.20 1.13 -31.76
N THR A 51 13.33 1.49 -32.36
CA THR A 51 14.02 0.66 -33.36
C THR A 51 14.28 -0.74 -32.80
N ARG A 52 14.89 -0.84 -31.62
CA ARG A 52 15.29 -2.10 -30.99
C ARG A 52 14.13 -3.01 -30.63
N ILE A 53 13.00 -2.48 -30.16
CA ILE A 53 11.84 -3.33 -29.81
C ILE A 53 11.09 -3.86 -31.04
N PHE A 54 11.27 -3.26 -32.22
CA PHE A 54 10.66 -3.70 -33.48
C PHE A 54 11.63 -4.43 -34.42
N GLU A 55 12.91 -4.52 -34.05
CA GLU A 55 13.92 -5.21 -34.81
C GLU A 55 13.63 -6.72 -34.94
N LYS A 56 14.20 -7.36 -35.97
CA LYS A 56 14.04 -8.79 -36.23
C LYS A 56 15.32 -9.58 -36.02
N ASP A 57 16.46 -8.91 -36.10
CA ASP A 57 17.77 -9.52 -35.85
C ASP A 57 17.89 -9.90 -34.36
N PRO A 58 18.09 -11.20 -34.03
CA PRO A 58 18.20 -11.66 -32.65
C PRO A 58 19.37 -11.01 -31.89
N ASP A 59 20.42 -10.55 -32.58
CA ASP A 59 21.58 -9.92 -31.95
C ASP A 59 21.34 -8.43 -31.61
N VAL A 60 20.27 -7.85 -32.14
CA VAL A 60 19.96 -6.42 -32.03
C VAL A 60 18.65 -6.16 -31.27
N ILE A 61 17.67 -7.05 -31.42
CA ILE A 61 16.34 -6.92 -30.82
C ILE A 61 16.41 -6.80 -29.29
N MET A 62 15.53 -5.95 -28.74
CA MET A 62 15.36 -5.82 -27.30
C MET A 62 13.91 -6.12 -26.88
N PRO A 63 13.68 -6.84 -25.77
CA PRO A 63 14.69 -7.57 -24.98
C PRO A 63 15.32 -8.72 -25.78
N PRO A 64 16.57 -9.10 -25.49
CA PRO A 64 17.27 -10.08 -26.30
C PRO A 64 16.74 -11.50 -25.98
N PRO A 65 16.75 -12.46 -26.93
CA PRO A 65 16.10 -13.76 -26.76
C PRO A 65 16.51 -14.53 -25.50
N GLU A 66 17.78 -14.45 -25.09
CA GLU A 66 18.34 -15.10 -23.91
C GLU A 66 17.77 -14.58 -22.59
N SER A 67 17.20 -13.36 -22.58
CA SER A 67 16.50 -12.81 -21.40
C SER A 67 15.17 -13.51 -21.13
N ASN A 68 14.67 -14.34 -22.07
CA ASN A 68 13.34 -14.98 -22.01
C ASN A 68 12.18 -13.98 -21.81
N HIS A 69 12.39 -12.72 -22.19
CA HIS A 69 11.42 -11.66 -22.08
C HIS A 69 10.98 -11.20 -23.48
N VAL A 70 9.68 -11.27 -23.74
CA VAL A 70 9.12 -10.86 -25.04
C VAL A 70 8.04 -9.81 -24.81
N LEU A 71 8.16 -8.69 -25.51
CA LEU A 71 7.13 -7.66 -25.53
C LEU A 71 5.98 -8.07 -26.45
N THR A 72 4.76 -8.03 -25.92
CA THR A 72 3.53 -8.16 -26.71
C THR A 72 3.36 -6.99 -27.68
N HIS A 73 2.52 -7.17 -28.70
CA HIS A 73 2.21 -6.10 -29.65
C HIS A 73 1.69 -4.84 -28.95
N ASP A 74 0.78 -5.00 -27.98
CA ASP A 74 0.19 -3.89 -27.24
C ASP A 74 1.24 -3.14 -26.40
N GLN A 75 2.17 -3.86 -25.75
CA GLN A 75 3.26 -3.23 -25.00
C GLN A 75 4.19 -2.42 -25.91
N LYS A 76 4.55 -2.96 -27.08
CA LYS A 76 5.36 -2.23 -28.07
C LYS A 76 4.62 -0.98 -28.57
N LYS A 77 3.32 -1.09 -28.83
CA LYS A 77 2.46 0.03 -29.23
C LYS A 77 2.40 1.11 -28.15
N ILE A 78 2.24 0.73 -26.88
CA ILE A 78 2.23 1.67 -25.75
C ILE A 78 3.54 2.46 -25.69
N LEU A 79 4.70 1.79 -25.79
CA LEU A 79 6.00 2.46 -25.76
C LEU A 79 6.17 3.40 -26.96
N ASN A 80 5.81 2.95 -28.16
CA ASN A 80 5.86 3.74 -29.37
C ASN A 80 4.98 5.01 -29.28
N ASP A 81 3.75 4.87 -28.79
CA ASP A 81 2.83 6.00 -28.62
C ASP A 81 3.27 6.94 -27.49
N TRP A 82 3.85 6.40 -26.42
CA TRP A 82 4.41 7.19 -25.33
C TRP A 82 5.59 8.04 -25.79
N VAL A 83 6.54 7.48 -26.56
CA VAL A 83 7.65 8.24 -27.16
C VAL A 83 7.11 9.36 -28.07
N ALA A 84 6.11 9.06 -28.88
CA ALA A 84 5.44 10.04 -29.74
C ALA A 84 4.86 11.24 -28.98
N LYS A 85 4.39 11.00 -27.76
CA LYS A 85 3.78 12.01 -26.89
C LYS A 85 4.81 12.77 -26.03
N GLY A 86 6.10 12.67 -26.35
CA GLY A 86 7.18 13.35 -25.62
C GLY A 86 7.84 12.51 -24.53
N ALA A 87 7.51 11.21 -24.47
CA ALA A 87 8.10 10.23 -23.57
C ALA A 87 8.10 10.66 -22.10
N GLU A 88 7.10 11.40 -21.62
CA GLU A 88 7.09 11.97 -20.26
C GLU A 88 7.14 10.88 -19.19
N TYR A 89 8.07 11.04 -18.23
CA TYR A 89 8.16 10.18 -17.07
C TYR A 89 7.22 10.73 -16.02
N GLN A 90 6.36 9.87 -15.50
CA GLN A 90 5.51 10.19 -14.36
C GLN A 90 6.13 9.58 -13.11
N PRO A 91 6.11 10.29 -11.98
CA PRO A 91 6.39 9.67 -10.69
C PRO A 91 5.44 8.49 -10.45
N HIS A 92 5.88 7.53 -9.63
CA HIS A 92 5.01 6.40 -9.28
C HIS A 92 3.76 6.93 -8.59
N TRP A 93 2.57 6.46 -9.03
CA TRP A 93 1.27 7.00 -8.61
C TRP A 93 1.09 7.08 -7.09
N ALA A 94 1.69 6.14 -6.35
CA ALA A 94 1.60 6.09 -4.88
C ALA A 94 2.33 7.25 -4.16
N TYR A 95 3.24 7.94 -4.85
CA TYR A 95 4.00 9.08 -4.30
C TYR A 95 3.52 10.43 -4.86
N VAL A 96 2.40 10.44 -5.57
CA VAL A 96 1.76 11.64 -6.05
C VAL A 96 0.56 11.95 -5.16
N PRO A 97 0.46 13.15 -4.58
CA PRO A 97 -0.73 13.55 -3.83
C PRO A 97 -1.99 13.35 -4.68
N PRO A 98 -3.04 12.71 -4.15
CA PRO A 98 -4.27 12.51 -4.90
C PRO A 98 -4.96 13.86 -5.15
N GLU A 99 -5.43 14.07 -6.38
CA GLU A 99 -6.18 15.27 -6.75
C GLU A 99 -7.68 15.03 -6.72
N ARG A 100 -8.45 16.09 -6.43
CA ARG A 100 -9.91 16.02 -6.45
C ARG A 100 -10.41 15.95 -7.89
N HIS A 101 -11.13 14.89 -8.21
CA HIS A 101 -11.75 14.71 -9.52
C HIS A 101 -13.19 15.22 -9.53
N GLN A 102 -13.66 15.69 -10.70
CA GLN A 102 -15.07 16.02 -10.89
C GLN A 102 -15.91 14.74 -10.79
N ILE A 103 -16.99 14.80 -10.02
CA ILE A 103 -17.90 13.67 -9.83
C ILE A 103 -18.66 13.46 -11.15
N PRO A 104 -18.58 12.26 -11.77
CA PRO A 104 -19.31 11.97 -13.00
C PRO A 104 -20.81 11.79 -12.74
N ASN A 105 -21.66 11.97 -13.75
CA ASN A 105 -23.10 11.66 -13.69
C ASN A 105 -23.83 12.28 -12.46
N GLY A 106 -23.93 13.61 -12.41
CA GLY A 106 -24.70 14.30 -11.36
C GLY A 106 -26.19 13.93 -11.39
N ASP A 107 -26.74 13.64 -10.20
CA ASP A 107 -28.15 13.36 -9.90
C ASP A 107 -28.74 12.04 -10.46
N ASP A 108 -28.01 10.92 -10.34
CA ASP A 108 -28.58 9.57 -10.54
C ASP A 108 -29.16 9.04 -9.21
N GLU A 109 -30.44 8.62 -9.22
CA GLU A 109 -31.15 8.11 -8.03
C GLU A 109 -30.52 6.86 -7.43
N TRP A 110 -29.74 6.08 -8.20
CA TRP A 110 -29.01 4.92 -7.68
C TRP A 110 -27.79 5.30 -6.85
N CYS A 111 -27.23 6.49 -7.06
CA CYS A 111 -26.01 6.93 -6.38
C CYS A 111 -26.35 7.52 -5.01
N PHE A 112 -26.04 6.78 -3.94
CA PHE A 112 -26.28 7.24 -2.55
C PHE A 112 -25.17 8.17 -2.07
N HIS A 113 -23.93 7.88 -2.46
CA HIS A 113 -22.74 8.68 -2.14
C HIS A 113 -21.98 9.08 -3.41
N TRP A 114 -21.10 10.08 -3.30
CA TRP A 114 -20.32 10.55 -4.45
C TRP A 114 -19.41 9.46 -5.06
N ILE A 115 -19.07 8.42 -4.30
CA ILE A 115 -18.27 7.27 -4.77
C ILE A 115 -19.08 6.45 -5.78
N ASP A 116 -20.39 6.30 -5.55
CA ASP A 116 -21.28 5.49 -6.38
C ASP A 116 -21.36 6.06 -7.80
N SER A 117 -21.28 7.38 -7.95
CA SER A 117 -21.18 8.05 -9.24
C SER A 117 -20.00 7.53 -10.08
N PHE A 118 -18.82 7.34 -9.45
CA PHE A 118 -17.64 6.79 -10.14
C PHE A 118 -17.83 5.31 -10.51
N ILE A 119 -18.45 4.52 -9.62
CA ILE A 119 -18.78 3.12 -9.88
C ILE A 119 -19.78 3.02 -11.04
N LYS A 120 -20.86 3.80 -11.00
CA LYS A 120 -21.89 3.87 -12.03
C LYS A 120 -21.32 4.28 -13.38
N ALA A 121 -20.45 5.30 -13.41
CA ALA A 121 -19.75 5.69 -14.64
C ALA A 121 -18.99 4.51 -15.24
N ARG A 122 -18.26 3.74 -14.42
CA ARG A 122 -17.56 2.54 -14.89
C ARG A 122 -18.52 1.45 -15.37
N LEU A 123 -19.60 1.18 -14.64
CA LEU A 123 -20.62 0.21 -15.02
C LEU A 123 -21.27 0.55 -16.37
N ASN A 124 -21.61 1.82 -16.60
CA ASN A 124 -22.16 2.31 -17.87
C ASN A 124 -21.20 2.07 -19.03
N THR A 125 -19.89 2.34 -18.87
CA THR A 125 -18.89 2.03 -19.93
C THR A 125 -18.74 0.54 -20.23
N LYS A 126 -19.15 -0.32 -19.29
CA LYS A 126 -19.10 -1.79 -19.41
C LYS A 126 -20.44 -2.39 -19.81
N GLY A 127 -21.49 -1.58 -19.96
CA GLY A 127 -22.85 -2.06 -20.24
C GLY A 127 -23.43 -2.93 -19.11
N VAL A 128 -22.96 -2.74 -17.87
CA VAL A 128 -23.43 -3.49 -16.70
C VAL A 128 -24.43 -2.64 -15.94
N THR A 129 -25.56 -3.24 -15.55
CA THR A 129 -26.58 -2.57 -14.72
C THR A 129 -26.34 -2.93 -13.26
N PRO A 130 -26.46 -1.98 -12.30
CA PRO A 130 -26.39 -2.30 -10.88
C PRO A 130 -27.43 -3.33 -10.44
N THR A 131 -27.09 -4.13 -9.43
CA THR A 131 -28.03 -5.06 -8.79
C THR A 131 -28.82 -4.37 -7.69
N ALA A 132 -29.97 -4.95 -7.33
CA ALA A 132 -30.71 -4.54 -6.14
C ALA A 132 -29.94 -4.84 -4.85
N ASP A 133 -30.36 -4.20 -3.77
CA ASP A 133 -29.81 -4.44 -2.43
C ASP A 133 -30.00 -5.88 -1.97
N ALA A 134 -29.13 -6.30 -1.06
CA ALA A 134 -29.28 -7.59 -0.39
C ALA A 134 -30.54 -7.60 0.49
N ASP A 135 -31.10 -8.78 0.75
CA ASP A 135 -32.19 -8.90 1.72
C ASP A 135 -31.73 -8.40 3.11
N PRO A 136 -32.66 -7.88 3.94
CA PRO A 136 -32.31 -7.25 5.22
C PRO A 136 -31.45 -8.13 6.14
N ILE A 137 -31.69 -9.45 6.18
CA ILE A 137 -30.95 -10.36 7.06
C ILE A 137 -29.52 -10.53 6.53
N THR A 138 -29.36 -10.74 5.23
CA THR A 138 -28.02 -10.81 4.60
C THR A 138 -27.25 -9.52 4.79
N LEU A 139 -27.92 -8.36 4.67
CA LEU A 139 -27.31 -7.05 4.86
C LEU A 139 -26.77 -6.88 6.28
N VAL A 140 -27.60 -7.09 7.30
CA VAL A 140 -27.18 -7.03 8.72
C VAL A 140 -26.02 -7.96 8.98
N ARG A 141 -26.09 -9.20 8.46
CA ARG A 141 -25.03 -10.19 8.67
C ARG A 141 -23.69 -9.75 8.08
N ARG A 142 -23.68 -9.20 6.86
CA ARG A 142 -22.47 -8.66 6.22
C ARG A 142 -21.89 -7.50 7.03
N LEU A 143 -22.73 -6.52 7.38
CA LEU A 143 -22.29 -5.36 8.16
C LEU A 143 -21.65 -5.74 9.49
N THR A 144 -22.27 -6.66 10.25
CA THR A 144 -21.71 -7.07 11.54
C THR A 144 -20.37 -7.80 11.37
N PHE A 145 -20.24 -8.67 10.36
CA PHE A 145 -18.96 -9.33 10.08
C PHE A 145 -17.88 -8.34 9.64
N ASP A 146 -18.21 -7.41 8.76
CA ASP A 146 -17.25 -6.46 8.23
C ASP A 146 -16.76 -5.52 9.34
N LEU A 147 -17.69 -4.95 10.11
CA LEU A 147 -17.36 -3.94 11.12
C LEU A 147 -16.84 -4.54 12.43
N THR A 148 -17.28 -5.74 12.83
CA THR A 148 -16.94 -6.31 14.15
C THR A 148 -16.26 -7.68 14.09
N GLY A 149 -16.20 -8.31 12.93
CA GLY A 149 -15.66 -9.68 12.78
C GLY A 149 -16.58 -10.78 13.32
N LEU A 150 -17.75 -10.45 13.86
CA LEU A 150 -18.67 -11.39 14.50
C LEU A 150 -20.03 -11.41 13.79
N PRO A 151 -20.77 -12.54 13.87
CA PRO A 151 -22.15 -12.56 13.39
C PRO A 151 -23.07 -11.74 14.30
N PRO A 152 -24.19 -11.20 13.78
CA PRO A 152 -25.23 -10.60 14.60
C PRO A 152 -25.93 -11.66 15.46
N THR A 153 -26.43 -11.23 16.61
CA THR A 153 -27.33 -12.05 17.43
C THR A 153 -28.75 -12.07 16.85
N PRO A 154 -29.58 -13.09 17.15
CA PRO A 154 -30.98 -13.11 16.73
C PRO A 154 -31.75 -11.85 17.16
N ALA A 155 -31.51 -11.35 18.38
CA ALA A 155 -32.14 -10.15 18.90
C ALA A 155 -31.74 -8.88 18.11
N GLU A 156 -30.51 -8.80 17.63
CA GLU A 156 -30.07 -7.67 16.78
C GLU A 156 -30.72 -7.72 15.39
N ILE A 157 -30.92 -8.92 14.83
CA ILE A 157 -31.68 -9.09 13.58
C ILE A 157 -33.13 -8.66 13.79
N ASP A 158 -33.80 -9.16 14.83
CA ASP A 158 -35.20 -8.83 15.13
C ASP A 158 -35.38 -7.33 15.37
N ALA A 159 -34.44 -6.69 16.07
CA ALA A 159 -34.45 -5.24 16.30
C ALA A 159 -34.28 -4.44 14.99
N TYR A 160 -33.44 -4.92 14.07
CA TYR A 160 -33.29 -4.27 12.76
C TYR A 160 -34.54 -4.45 11.89
N LEU A 161 -35.11 -5.66 11.86
CA LEU A 161 -36.29 -5.98 11.07
C LEU A 161 -37.55 -5.26 11.57
N SER A 162 -37.66 -5.02 12.86
CA SER A 162 -38.78 -4.28 13.47
C SER A 162 -38.61 -2.76 13.46
N ASN A 163 -37.45 -2.26 13.02
CA ASN A 163 -37.21 -0.83 12.85
C ASN A 163 -37.70 -0.36 11.46
N ASP A 164 -38.75 0.45 11.45
CA ASP A 164 -39.34 1.06 10.25
C ASP A 164 -38.77 2.44 9.92
N ALA A 165 -37.75 2.90 10.66
CA ALA A 165 -37.10 4.18 10.38
C ALA A 165 -36.42 4.15 9.01
N ALA A 166 -36.53 5.27 8.27
CA ALA A 166 -35.93 5.41 6.95
C ALA A 166 -34.39 5.31 6.97
N ASP A 167 -33.78 5.65 8.11
CA ASP A 167 -32.34 5.68 8.38
C ASP A 167 -31.87 4.48 9.25
N ARG A 168 -32.65 3.39 9.31
CA ARG A 168 -32.33 2.22 10.16
C ARG A 168 -30.96 1.59 9.83
N TYR A 169 -30.51 1.71 8.58
CA TYR A 169 -29.22 1.18 8.13
C TYR A 169 -28.07 1.99 8.75
N GLU A 170 -28.15 3.32 8.67
CA GLU A 170 -27.20 4.27 9.23
C GLU A 170 -27.14 4.13 10.75
N GLN A 171 -28.28 4.00 11.41
CA GLN A 171 -28.33 3.75 12.85
C GLN A 171 -27.61 2.46 13.25
N LEU A 172 -27.75 1.39 12.46
CA LEU A 172 -27.02 0.14 12.69
C LEU A 172 -25.51 0.33 12.48
N VAL A 173 -25.10 1.01 11.41
CA VAL A 173 -23.69 1.32 11.13
C VAL A 173 -23.07 2.10 12.29
N GLU A 174 -23.69 3.19 12.72
CA GLU A 174 -23.23 4.01 13.84
C GLU A 174 -23.11 3.20 15.13
N LYS A 175 -24.11 2.36 15.43
CA LYS A 175 -24.06 1.47 16.60
C LYS A 175 -22.89 0.49 16.53
N LEU A 176 -22.60 -0.07 15.35
CA LEU A 176 -21.49 -1.02 15.16
C LEU A 176 -20.14 -0.30 15.26
N LEU A 177 -19.98 0.86 14.62
CA LEU A 177 -18.77 1.67 14.69
C LEU A 177 -18.44 2.13 16.12
N ALA A 178 -19.46 2.48 16.91
CA ALA A 178 -19.31 2.85 18.32
C ALA A 178 -19.03 1.66 19.26
N SER A 179 -19.09 0.42 18.76
CA SER A 179 -18.88 -0.78 19.57
C SER A 179 -17.39 -1.01 19.87
N PRO A 180 -17.02 -1.45 21.10
CA PRO A 180 -15.66 -1.92 21.38
C PRO A 180 -15.17 -3.00 20.41
N ARG A 181 -16.09 -3.84 19.91
CA ARG A 181 -15.77 -4.90 18.94
C ARG A 181 -15.25 -4.36 17.61
N HIS A 182 -15.68 -3.15 17.21
CA HIS A 182 -15.15 -2.52 16.01
C HIS A 182 -13.69 -2.12 16.19
N ALA A 183 -13.36 -1.53 17.34
CA ALA A 183 -11.98 -1.19 17.68
C ALA A 183 -11.08 -2.43 17.78
N GLU A 184 -11.56 -3.51 18.41
CA GLU A 184 -10.86 -4.81 18.45
C GLU A 184 -10.65 -5.37 17.04
N ARG A 185 -11.65 -5.27 16.16
CA ARG A 185 -11.58 -5.73 14.78
C ARG A 185 -10.52 -4.96 13.98
N LEU A 186 -10.48 -3.64 14.08
CA LEU A 186 -9.44 -2.82 13.44
C LEU A 186 -8.05 -3.10 14.03
N ALA A 187 -7.96 -3.20 15.35
CA ALA A 187 -6.73 -3.53 16.06
C ALA A 187 -6.15 -4.86 15.59
N SER A 188 -6.96 -5.90 15.33
CA SER A 188 -6.42 -7.18 14.88
C SER A 188 -5.59 -7.05 13.59
N TRP A 189 -6.08 -6.29 12.61
CA TRP A 189 -5.35 -6.05 11.37
C TRP A 189 -4.09 -5.21 11.62
N TRP A 190 -4.19 -4.19 12.47
CA TRP A 190 -3.05 -3.34 12.77
C TRP A 190 -1.92 -4.12 13.48
N LEU A 191 -2.28 -4.95 14.45
CA LEU A 191 -1.33 -5.75 15.22
C LEU A 191 -0.57 -6.76 14.36
N ASP A 192 -1.23 -7.31 13.33
CA ASP A 192 -0.56 -8.14 12.31
C ASP A 192 0.47 -7.34 11.50
N LEU A 193 0.11 -6.12 11.06
CA LEU A 193 0.98 -5.24 10.27
C LEU A 193 2.27 -4.89 11.04
N VAL A 194 2.12 -4.51 12.32
CA VAL A 194 3.26 -4.14 13.18
C VAL A 194 3.95 -5.35 13.81
N ARG A 195 3.53 -6.58 13.46
CA ARG A 195 4.11 -7.85 13.92
C ARG A 195 4.11 -8.00 15.44
N TYR A 196 3.02 -7.59 16.06
CA TYR A 196 2.82 -7.75 17.50
C TYR A 196 2.99 -9.23 17.91
N ALA A 197 3.80 -9.46 18.94
CA ALA A 197 3.96 -10.76 19.57
C ALA A 197 4.23 -10.60 21.07
N ASP A 198 3.73 -11.53 21.87
CA ASP A 198 3.98 -11.61 23.32
C ASP A 198 5.12 -12.60 23.65
N THR A 199 5.96 -12.91 22.67
CA THR A 199 7.12 -13.81 22.80
C THR A 199 8.33 -13.22 22.08
N VAL A 200 9.52 -13.64 22.51
CA VAL A 200 10.74 -13.47 21.71
C VAL A 200 10.71 -14.48 20.54
N GLY A 201 11.65 -14.39 19.59
CA GLY A 201 11.59 -15.28 18.42
C GLY A 201 12.91 -15.65 17.75
N TYR A 202 14.06 -15.08 18.13
CA TYR A 202 15.33 -15.46 17.49
C TYR A 202 15.86 -16.81 17.96
N HIS A 203 15.92 -17.02 19.28
CA HIS A 203 16.50 -18.21 19.88
C HIS A 203 15.46 -19.14 20.53
N GLY A 204 14.27 -18.62 20.86
CA GLY A 204 13.18 -19.39 21.44
C GLY A 204 11.92 -18.55 21.60
N ASP A 205 10.91 -19.11 22.26
CA ASP A 205 9.57 -18.51 22.39
C ASP A 205 9.28 -18.08 23.85
N GLN A 206 10.28 -17.54 24.54
CA GLN A 206 10.08 -17.02 25.90
C GLN A 206 9.08 -15.86 25.90
N THR A 207 8.22 -15.80 26.92
CA THR A 207 7.25 -14.72 27.08
C THR A 207 7.94 -13.35 27.17
N HIS A 208 7.45 -12.41 26.37
CA HIS A 208 7.86 -11.02 26.33
C HIS A 208 6.60 -10.17 26.13
N SER A 209 5.91 -9.85 27.22
CA SER A 209 4.60 -9.19 27.14
C SER A 209 4.72 -7.77 26.59
N ALA A 210 3.99 -7.50 25.52
CA ALA A 210 3.76 -6.17 24.96
C ALA A 210 2.28 -5.75 25.09
N SER A 211 1.50 -6.45 25.93
CA SER A 211 0.05 -6.24 26.06
C SER A 211 -0.40 -4.78 26.28
N PRO A 212 0.35 -3.90 27.00
CA PRO A 212 -0.04 -2.49 27.11
C PRO A 212 -0.08 -1.76 25.76
N TYR A 213 0.78 -2.12 24.80
CA TYR A 213 0.73 -1.57 23.44
C TYR A 213 -0.55 -2.01 22.72
N ARG A 214 -0.90 -3.29 22.80
CA ARG A 214 -2.15 -3.82 22.22
C ARG A 214 -3.37 -3.09 22.77
N ASP A 215 -3.42 -2.92 24.08
CA ASP A 215 -4.54 -2.27 24.76
C ASP A 215 -4.63 -0.79 24.37
N TRP A 216 -3.47 -0.12 24.19
CA TRP A 216 -3.41 1.24 23.65
C TRP A 216 -3.93 1.31 22.19
N VAL A 217 -3.56 0.38 21.31
CA VAL A 217 -4.06 0.34 19.92
C VAL A 217 -5.58 0.20 19.88
N ILE A 218 -6.14 -0.70 20.70
CA ILE A 218 -7.60 -0.87 20.80
C ILE A 218 -8.26 0.43 21.29
N ALA A 219 -7.71 1.05 22.34
CA ALA A 219 -8.24 2.31 22.87
C ALA A 219 -8.13 3.46 21.86
N ALA A 220 -7.05 3.52 21.06
CA ALA A 220 -6.87 4.54 20.03
C ALA A 220 -7.93 4.43 18.93
N PHE A 221 -8.22 3.21 18.44
CA PHE A 221 -9.31 2.99 17.50
C PHE A 221 -10.69 3.28 18.11
N GLN A 222 -10.91 2.90 19.37
CA GLN A 222 -12.18 3.17 20.06
C GLN A 222 -12.44 4.67 20.24
N LYS A 223 -11.39 5.47 20.47
CA LYS A 223 -11.47 6.94 20.54
C LYS A 223 -11.56 7.61 19.17
N ASN A 224 -11.52 6.84 18.08
CA ASN A 224 -11.40 7.34 16.71
C ASN A 224 -10.24 8.33 16.56
N LEU A 225 -9.07 7.97 17.10
CA LEU A 225 -7.88 8.82 17.05
C LEU A 225 -7.50 9.06 15.57
N HIS A 226 -7.24 10.32 15.27
CA HIS A 226 -6.85 10.76 13.94
C HIS A 226 -5.58 10.03 13.47
N PHE A 227 -5.58 9.52 12.23
CA PHE A 227 -4.56 8.57 11.77
C PHE A 227 -3.15 9.17 11.67
N ASP A 228 -3.05 10.46 11.35
CA ASP A 228 -1.82 11.24 11.43
C ASP A 228 -1.24 11.23 12.84
N ARG A 229 -2.07 11.50 13.85
CA ARG A 229 -1.65 11.50 15.25
C ARG A 229 -1.29 10.09 15.76
N PHE A 230 -2.08 9.09 15.39
CA PHE A 230 -1.80 7.66 15.65
C PHE A 230 -0.46 7.22 15.06
N THR A 231 -0.12 7.73 13.87
CA THR A 231 1.15 7.47 13.18
C THR A 231 2.31 8.17 13.89
N GLU A 232 2.18 9.46 14.17
CA GLU A 232 3.21 10.26 14.84
C GLU A 232 3.62 9.65 16.19
N MET A 233 2.64 9.32 17.04
CA MET A 233 2.93 8.78 18.37
C MET A 233 3.65 7.43 18.31
N GLN A 234 3.38 6.59 17.33
CA GLN A 234 4.05 5.29 17.22
C GLN A 234 5.48 5.41 16.71
N ILE A 235 5.70 6.24 15.69
CA ILE A 235 7.02 6.41 15.07
C ILE A 235 7.94 7.21 16.00
N ALA A 236 7.45 8.35 16.49
CA ALA A 236 8.25 9.33 17.22
C ALA A 236 8.12 9.22 18.74
N GLY A 237 7.12 8.51 19.27
CA GLY A 237 7.01 8.23 20.71
C GLY A 237 7.03 9.50 21.56
N ASP A 238 8.01 9.61 22.46
CA ASP A 238 8.18 10.74 23.36
C ASP A 238 8.75 12.02 22.71
N PHE A 239 9.14 11.98 21.44
CA PHE A 239 9.63 13.14 20.68
C PHE A 239 8.51 14.06 20.16
N VAL A 240 7.24 13.67 20.26
CA VAL A 240 6.10 14.54 19.88
C VAL A 240 5.47 15.21 21.10
N ASP A 241 4.96 16.42 20.89
CA ASP A 241 4.23 17.19 21.90
C ASP A 241 2.98 16.44 22.38
N THR A 242 2.52 16.75 23.59
CA THR A 242 1.30 16.16 24.17
C THR A 242 0.09 17.04 23.87
N TYR A 243 -1.04 16.46 23.50
CA TYR A 243 -2.31 17.20 23.36
C TYR A 243 -3.13 17.16 24.65
N PRO A 244 -3.99 18.18 24.92
CA PRO A 244 -4.70 18.30 26.20
C PRO A 244 -5.54 17.10 26.60
N ASP A 245 -6.11 16.38 25.64
CA ASP A 245 -7.01 15.24 25.87
C ASP A 245 -6.29 13.87 25.86
N GLU A 246 -4.96 13.86 25.72
CA GLU A 246 -4.15 12.65 25.70
C GLU A 246 -3.77 12.20 27.11
N HIS A 247 -3.74 10.88 27.32
CA HIS A 247 -3.21 10.34 28.56
C HIS A 247 -1.68 10.52 28.59
N PRO A 248 -1.07 10.87 29.74
CA PRO A 248 0.37 11.14 29.81
C PRO A 248 1.27 9.99 29.30
N GLU A 249 0.77 8.75 29.37
CA GLU A 249 1.49 7.55 28.95
C GLU A 249 1.25 7.16 27.48
N ASP A 250 0.29 7.77 26.78
CA ASP A 250 -0.09 7.36 25.42
C ASP A 250 1.10 7.35 24.46
N ARG A 251 1.97 8.36 24.54
CA ARG A 251 3.19 8.45 23.70
C ARG A 251 4.21 7.36 24.00
N ILE A 252 4.35 6.97 25.27
CA ILE A 252 5.27 5.89 25.67
C ILE A 252 4.73 4.54 25.23
N LEU A 253 3.42 4.32 25.42
CA LEU A 253 2.73 3.11 25.00
C LEU A 253 2.77 2.97 23.47
N ALA A 254 2.42 4.02 22.72
CA ALA A 254 2.50 4.05 21.27
C ALA A 254 3.92 3.79 20.75
N GLY A 255 4.92 4.46 21.34
CA GLY A 255 6.32 4.33 20.98
C GLY A 255 6.89 2.93 21.17
N ALA A 256 6.21 2.06 21.94
CA ALA A 256 6.53 0.64 22.04
C ALA A 256 6.48 -0.09 20.68
N TYR A 257 5.83 0.48 19.66
CA TYR A 257 5.94 0.06 18.26
C TYR A 257 7.40 -0.21 17.85
N ASN A 258 8.34 0.68 18.21
CA ASN A 258 9.77 0.54 17.92
C ASN A 258 10.45 -0.64 18.66
N ARG A 259 9.71 -1.38 19.48
CA ARG A 259 10.14 -2.56 20.25
C ARG A 259 9.41 -3.84 19.86
N LEU A 260 8.43 -3.79 18.95
CA LEU A 260 7.68 -4.97 18.45
C LEU A 260 8.46 -5.81 17.41
N LEU A 261 9.77 -5.63 17.37
CA LEU A 261 10.67 -6.42 16.53
C LEU A 261 10.94 -7.78 17.18
N GLN A 262 11.30 -8.77 16.35
CA GLN A 262 11.76 -10.05 16.86
C GLN A 262 12.96 -9.84 17.79
N THR A 263 12.92 -10.36 19.01
CA THR A 263 13.98 -10.17 20.02
C THR A 263 14.60 -11.49 20.43
N THR A 264 15.74 -11.42 21.14
CA THR A 264 16.39 -12.57 21.79
C THR A 264 16.56 -12.33 23.29
N HIS A 265 16.44 -13.39 24.08
CA HIS A 265 16.88 -13.46 25.47
C HIS A 265 18.05 -14.47 25.65
N GLU A 266 18.72 -14.83 24.55
CA GLU A 266 19.85 -15.76 24.55
C GLU A 266 21.02 -15.25 25.41
N GLY A 267 21.55 -16.12 26.27
CA GLY A 267 22.80 -15.87 26.97
C GLY A 267 23.99 -15.93 26.02
N GLY A 268 24.88 -14.93 26.06
CA GLY A 268 26.06 -14.89 25.18
C GLY A 268 25.83 -14.18 23.84
N LEU A 269 24.70 -13.50 23.67
CA LEU A 269 24.39 -12.75 22.45
C LEU A 269 25.48 -11.73 22.10
N GLN A 270 25.78 -11.61 20.81
CA GLN A 270 26.69 -10.58 20.30
C GLN A 270 25.93 -9.24 20.19
N VAL A 271 26.15 -8.35 21.17
CA VAL A 271 25.35 -7.11 21.32
C VAL A 271 25.38 -6.24 20.07
N LYS A 272 26.52 -6.15 19.37
CA LYS A 272 26.64 -5.34 18.15
C LYS A 272 25.79 -5.90 17.01
N GLU A 273 25.84 -7.21 16.79
CA GLU A 273 25.08 -7.90 15.75
C GLU A 273 23.56 -7.71 15.96
N TYR A 274 23.05 -8.02 17.16
CA TYR A 274 21.62 -7.89 17.44
C TYR A 274 21.13 -6.44 17.38
N ARG A 275 21.94 -5.45 17.78
CA ARG A 275 21.57 -4.03 17.59
C ARG A 275 21.37 -3.68 16.11
N THR A 276 22.26 -4.14 15.24
CA THR A 276 22.13 -3.94 13.78
C THR A 276 20.90 -4.66 13.24
N ILE A 277 20.66 -5.91 13.64
CA ILE A 277 19.48 -6.69 13.25
C ILE A 277 18.18 -5.97 13.65
N TYR A 278 18.10 -5.48 14.89
CA TYR A 278 16.92 -4.77 15.39
C TYR A 278 16.68 -3.45 14.64
N GLN A 279 17.74 -2.70 14.33
CA GLN A 279 17.63 -1.47 13.53
C GLN A 279 17.12 -1.77 12.11
N ALA A 280 17.66 -2.82 11.47
CA ALA A 280 17.20 -3.23 10.15
C ALA A 280 15.74 -3.71 10.16
N ASP A 281 15.30 -4.44 11.19
CA ASP A 281 13.92 -4.89 11.31
C ASP A 281 12.93 -3.72 11.48
N ARG A 282 13.28 -2.69 12.27
CA ARG A 282 12.47 -1.47 12.37
C ARG A 282 12.28 -0.78 11.03
N ILE A 283 13.35 -0.64 10.25
CA ILE A 283 13.29 -0.03 8.91
C ILE A 283 12.41 -0.89 7.98
N ARG A 284 12.54 -2.23 8.05
CA ARG A 284 11.72 -3.15 7.26
C ARG A 284 10.24 -3.10 7.62
N ASN A 285 9.90 -3.04 8.91
CA ASN A 285 8.50 -2.92 9.32
C ASN A 285 7.92 -1.54 8.96
N PHE A 286 8.65 -0.46 9.27
CA PHE A 286 8.23 0.90 8.94
C PHE A 286 7.95 1.09 7.44
N SER A 287 8.90 0.68 6.59
CA SER A 287 8.75 0.78 5.14
C SER A 287 7.56 -0.01 4.61
N ALA A 288 7.32 -1.21 5.12
CA ALA A 288 6.19 -2.03 4.70
C ALA A 288 4.85 -1.43 5.14
N VAL A 289 4.74 -1.02 6.41
CA VAL A 289 3.48 -0.60 7.03
C VAL A 289 3.09 0.83 6.64
N TRP A 290 4.02 1.78 6.66
CA TRP A 290 3.72 3.20 6.37
C TRP A 290 4.01 3.61 4.94
N LEU A 291 5.06 3.06 4.31
CA LEU A 291 5.44 3.47 2.95
C LEU A 291 4.87 2.55 1.87
N GLY A 292 4.29 1.40 2.24
CA GLY A 292 3.85 0.37 1.30
C GLY A 292 5.00 -0.15 0.42
N ALA A 293 6.23 -0.08 0.92
CA ALA A 293 7.44 -0.36 0.15
C ALA A 293 8.32 -1.39 0.87
N THR A 294 8.89 -2.33 0.13
CA THR A 294 9.81 -3.33 0.66
C THR A 294 11.25 -2.85 0.49
N VAL A 295 11.86 -2.31 1.54
CA VAL A 295 13.27 -1.85 1.49
C VAL A 295 14.25 -2.84 2.15
N GLY A 296 13.81 -4.07 2.43
CA GLY A 296 14.64 -5.06 3.13
C GLY A 296 15.93 -5.45 2.39
N CYS A 297 15.96 -5.34 1.07
CA CYS A 297 17.16 -5.58 0.28
C CYS A 297 18.30 -4.60 0.61
N ALA A 298 17.96 -3.36 1.02
CA ALA A 298 18.93 -2.32 1.38
C ALA A 298 19.74 -2.65 2.64
N GLN A 299 19.39 -3.72 3.35
CA GLN A 299 20.21 -4.23 4.45
C GLN A 299 21.55 -4.80 3.95
N CYS A 300 21.59 -5.31 2.72
CA CYS A 300 22.75 -6.01 2.16
C CYS A 300 23.23 -5.45 0.81
N HIS A 301 22.44 -4.57 0.18
CA HIS A 301 22.69 -4.03 -1.15
C HIS A 301 22.55 -2.51 -1.12
N ASP A 302 23.37 -1.82 -1.92
CA ASP A 302 23.28 -0.38 -2.16
C ASP A 302 22.29 -0.06 -3.30
#